data_AF-A0A368SDI0-F1
#
_entry.id   AF-A0A368SDI0-F1
#
_cell.length_a   1.000
_cell.length_b   1.000
_cell.length_c   1.000
_cell.angle_alpha   90.00
_cell.angle_beta   90.00
_cell.angle_gamma   90.00
#
_symmetry.space_group_name_H-M   'P 1'
#
loop_
_entity.id
_entity.type
_entity.pdbx_description
1 polymer ?
#
loop_
_entity_poly.entity_id
_entity_poly.type
_entity_poly.pdbx_seq_one_letter_code
_entity_poly.pdbx_strand_id
1 'polypeptide(L)' 'MKNITRKQQRSMAAYLVVTAWNIWKKRNRRIFEQKALTPPQILQMIQDDIKLRQGACGT' A
#
# COMPACT_ATOMS: atom_id res chain seq x y z
N MET A 1 18.63 2.14 -28.16
CA MET A 1 17.47 1.64 -27.38
C MET A 1 17.95 0.51 -26.48
N LYS A 2 17.82 0.60 -25.15
CA LYS A 2 18.27 -0.47 -24.24
C LYS A 2 17.35 -1.68 -24.42
N ASN A 3 17.91 -2.81 -24.86
CA ASN A 3 17.19 -4.07 -24.97
C ASN A 3 16.88 -4.60 -23.57
N ILE A 4 15.62 -4.50 -23.15
CA ILE A 4 15.15 -5.01 -21.86
C ILE A 4 15.15 -6.54 -21.96
N THR A 5 15.92 -7.20 -21.10
CA THR A 5 15.95 -8.67 -21.06
C THR A 5 14.60 -9.22 -20.59
N ARG A 6 14.23 -10.45 -21.02
CA ARG A 6 12.98 -11.10 -20.58
C ARG A 6 12.85 -11.18 -19.06
N LYS A 7 13.96 -11.35 -18.34
CA LYS A 7 14.00 -11.35 -16.87
C LYS A 7 13.58 -9.99 -16.31
N GLN A 8 14.10 -8.92 -16.88
CA GLN A 8 13.81 -7.55 -16.44
C GLN A 8 12.38 -7.12 -16.79
N GLN A 9 11.83 -7.60 -17.91
CA GLN A 9 10.40 -7.43 -18.24
C GLN A 9 9.49 -8.14 -17.21
N ARG A 10 9.82 -9.39 -16.84
CA ARG A 10 9.06 -10.13 -15.81
C ARG A 10 9.12 -9.44 -14.44
N SER A 11 10.29 -8.95 -14.04
CA SER A 11 10.42 -8.18 -12.79
C SER A 11 9.59 -6.90 -12.84
N MET A 12 9.64 -6.13 -13.94
CA MET A 12 8.82 -4.94 -14.11
C MET A 12 7.32 -5.27 -14.04
N ALA A 13 6.88 -6.33 -14.71
CA ALA A 13 5.50 -6.79 -14.67
C ALA A 13 5.06 -7.15 -13.24
N ALA A 14 5.91 -7.85 -12.47
CA ALA A 14 5.63 -8.17 -11.07
C ALA A 14 5.46 -6.90 -10.22
N TYR A 15 6.34 -5.91 -10.38
CA TYR A 15 6.22 -4.63 -9.68
C TYR A 15 4.92 -3.90 -10.04
N LEU A 16 4.56 -3.87 -11.32
CA LEU A 16 3.34 -3.22 -11.79
C LEU A 16 2.08 -3.90 -11.24
N VAL A 17 2.03 -5.25 -11.24
CA VAL A 17 0.89 -6.01 -10.73
C VAL A 17 0.71 -5.78 -9.22
N VAL A 18 1.79 -5.86 -8.44
CA VAL A 18 1.74 -5.62 -6.98
C VAL A 18 1.34 -4.18 -6.67
N THR A 19 1.83 -3.22 -7.44
CA THR A 19 1.49 -1.80 -7.28
C THR A 19 0.02 -1.53 -7.61
N ALA A 20 -0.46 -2.06 -8.74
CA ALA A 20 -1.86 -1.95 -9.14
C ALA A 20 -2.81 -2.57 -8.12
N TRP A 21 -2.46 -3.77 -7.61
CA TRP A 21 -3.21 -4.45 -6.55
C TRP A 21 -3.28 -3.62 -5.26
N ASN A 22 -2.16 -3.03 -4.83
CA ASN A 22 -2.12 -2.19 -3.64
C ASN A 22 -2.94 -0.90 -3.79
N ILE A 23 -2.91 -0.26 -4.95
CA ILE A 23 -3.74 0.92 -5.24
C ILE A 23 -5.22 0.54 -5.21
N TRP A 24 -5.60 -0.55 -5.88
CA TRP A 24 -6.97 -1.05 -5.89
C TRP A 24 -7.45 -1.38 -4.47
N LYS A 25 -6.66 -2.09 -3.67
CA LYS A 25 -6.99 -2.41 -2.27
C LYS A 25 -7.18 -1.16 -1.41
N LYS A 26 -6.30 -0.17 -1.53
CA LYS A 26 -6.42 1.10 -0.79
C LYS A 26 -7.65 1.91 -1.22
N ARG A 27 -8.00 1.90 -2.51
CA ARG A 27 -9.21 2.56 -3.03
C ARG A 27 -10.48 1.85 -2.58
N ASN A 28 -10.50 0.51 -2.64
CA ASN A 28 -11.63 -0.29 -2.16
C ASN A 28 -11.82 -0.14 -0.66
N ARG A 29 -10.74 -0.10 0.13
CA ARG A 29 -10.84 0.22 1.57
C ARG A 29 -11.54 1.56 1.82
N ARG A 30 -11.19 2.61 1.07
CA ARG A 30 -11.84 3.93 1.18
C ARG A 30 -13.32 3.94 0.77
N ILE A 31 -13.69 3.10 -0.21
CA ILE A 31 -15.06 3.02 -0.73
C ILE A 31 -15.94 2.13 0.18
N PHE A 32 -15.45 0.94 0.57
CA PHE A 32 -16.18 -0.04 1.38
C PHE A 32 -16.29 0.35 2.85
N GLU A 33 -15.35 1.13 3.41
CA GLU A 33 -15.50 1.66 4.77
C GLU A 33 -16.43 2.90 4.84
N GLN A 34 -16.96 3.39 3.70
CA GLN A 34 -17.82 4.60 3.57
C GLN A 34 -17.33 5.86 4.31
N LYS A 35 -16.09 5.88 4.76
CA LYS A 35 -15.48 7.03 5.42
C LYS A 35 -14.58 7.71 4.41
N ALA A 36 -15.07 8.79 3.81
CA ALA A 36 -14.22 9.77 3.15
C ALA A 36 -13.34 10.42 4.22
N LEU A 37 -12.27 9.72 4.62
CA LEU A 37 -11.35 10.20 5.63
C LEU A 37 -10.51 11.31 5.02
N THR A 38 -10.46 12.45 5.70
CA THR A 38 -9.56 13.53 5.31
C THR A 38 -8.12 13.07 5.50
N PRO A 39 -7.15 13.61 4.74
CA PRO A 39 -5.74 13.22 4.88
C PRO A 39 -5.20 13.19 6.33
N PRO A 40 -5.58 14.12 7.24
CA PRO A 40 -5.20 14.05 8.65
C PRO A 40 -5.74 12.82 9.39
N GLN A 41 -6.99 12.42 9.12
CA GLN A 41 -7.60 11.25 9.77
C GLN A 41 -6.91 9.96 9.33
N ILE A 42 -6.49 9.87 8.08
CA ILE A 42 -5.67 8.76 7.58
C ILE A 42 -4.32 8.73 8.30
N LEU A 43 -3.69 9.89 8.49
CA LEU A 43 -2.40 9.99 9.18
C LEU A 43 -2.50 9.55 10.65
N GLN A 44 -3.56 9.95 11.36
CA GLN A 44 -3.79 9.50 12.74
C GLN A 44 -3.98 7.98 12.81
N MET A 45 -4.78 7.38 11.91
CA MET A 45 -4.95 5.93 11.89
C MET A 45 -3.63 5.18 11.64
N ILE A 46 -2.74 5.73 10.82
CA ILE A 46 -1.41 5.15 10.59
C ILE A 46 -0.56 5.22 11.86
N GLN A 47 -0.58 6.36 12.58
CA GLN A 47 0.15 6.51 13.84
C GLN A 47 -0.35 5.56 14.92
N ASP A 48 -1.67 5.36 15.00
CA ASP A 48 -2.28 4.42 15.95
C ASP A 48 -1.90 2.97 15.65
N ASP A 49 -1.86 2.57 14.38
CA ASP A 49 -1.42 1.21 13.98
C ASP A 49 0.07 0.98 14.30
N ILE A 50 0.93 2.01 14.11
CA ILE A 50 2.34 1.95 14.50
C ILE A 50 2.49 1.76 16.01
N LYS A 51 1.77 2.56 16.82
CA LYS A 51 1.79 2.44 18.29
C LYS A 51 1.29 1.08 18.77
N LEU A 52 0.21 0.59 18.16
CA LEU A 52 -0.35 -0.73 18.50
C LEU A 52 0.68 -1.84 18.25
N ARG A 53 1.41 -1.77 17.13
CA ARG A 53 2.48 -2.73 16.80
C ARG A 53 3.69 -2.60 17.71
N GLN A 54 4.09 -1.38 18.10
CA GLN A 54 5.16 -1.18 19.08
C GLN A 54 4.79 -1.75 20.45
N GLY A 55 3.55 -1.57 20.90
CA GLY A 55 3.06 -2.15 22.14
C GLY A 55 2.93 -3.68 22.08
N ALA A 56 2.58 -4.24 20.93
CA ALA A 56 2.41 -5.69 20.75
C ALA A 56 3.74 -6.44 20.57
N CYS A 57 4.75 -5.83 19.93
CA CYS A 57 6.05 -6.47 19.74
C CYS A 57 7.01 -6.29 20.92
N GLY A 58 6.79 -5.32 21.81
CA GLY A 58 7.81 -4.93 22.79
C GLY A 58 9.07 -4.39 22.11
N THR A 59 9.88 -3.62 22.83
CA THR A 59 11.23 -3.22 22.38
C THR A 59 12.14 -4.41 22.20
#